data_AF-A0A285C8R8-F1
#
_entry.id   AF-A0A285C8R8-F1
#
_cell.length_a   1.000
_cell.length_b   1.000
_cell.length_c   1.000
_cell.angle_alpha   90.00
_cell.angle_beta   90.00
_cell.angle_gamma   90.00
#
_symmetry.space_group_name_H-M   'P 1'
#
loop_
_entity.id
_entity.type
_entity.pdbx_description
1 polymer ?
#
loop_
_entity_poly.entity_id
_entity_poly.type
_entity_poly.pdbx_seq_one_letter_code
_entity_poly.pdbx_strand_id
1 'polypeptide(L)'
;MPELSQETEHGSAVPPLGWVEVTGPSMVPTLYHGDQLLVRYTGRVRTGDIVVLRHPLQQNLLVVKRAAERRPGGWWVLADNPLGATADSNDFGVVPDDLILGKVRFRFRPPEAGQRSPLALARWVLSAARPVFPDRSASRRLRAR
;
A
#
# COMPACT_ATOMS: atom_id res chain seq x y z
N MET A 1 -10.00 -28.83 -40.27
CA MET A 1 -9.20 -27.68 -40.79
C MET A 1 -10.14 -26.49 -40.93
N PRO A 2 -9.69 -25.30 -40.54
CA PRO A 2 -10.10 -24.58 -39.33
C PRO A 2 -11.05 -23.40 -39.69
N GLU A 3 -11.71 -22.70 -38.76
CA GLU A 3 -11.12 -21.62 -37.97
C GLU A 3 -11.71 -21.51 -36.57
N LEU A 4 -10.78 -21.62 -35.60
CA LEU A 4 -10.89 -21.10 -34.26
C LEU A 4 -10.71 -19.58 -34.33
N SER A 5 -11.71 -18.84 -33.90
CA SER A 5 -11.53 -17.46 -33.41
C SER A 5 -12.43 -17.30 -32.19
N GLN A 6 -12.08 -18.04 -31.13
CA GLN A 6 -12.55 -17.70 -29.80
C GLN A 6 -11.76 -16.48 -29.36
N GLU A 7 -12.29 -15.32 -29.73
CA GLU A 7 -11.97 -14.03 -29.15
C GLU A 7 -12.32 -14.11 -27.67
N THR A 8 -11.37 -14.66 -26.91
CA THR A 8 -11.48 -14.75 -25.47
C THR A 8 -11.14 -13.37 -24.96
N GLU A 9 -12.14 -12.50 -24.92
CA GLU A 9 -12.14 -11.35 -24.01
C GLU A 9 -12.08 -11.91 -22.58
N HIS A 10 -10.88 -12.32 -22.16
CA HIS A 10 -10.52 -12.38 -20.76
C HIS A 10 -10.57 -10.92 -20.30
N GLY A 11 -11.76 -10.47 -19.92
CA GLY A 11 -11.92 -9.42 -18.93
C GLY A 11 -11.14 -9.91 -17.71
N SER A 12 -9.86 -9.56 -17.66
CA SER A 12 -8.95 -9.94 -16.59
C SER A 12 -9.49 -9.25 -15.35
N ALA A 13 -10.36 -9.96 -14.63
CA ALA A 13 -10.82 -9.55 -13.33
C ALA A 13 -9.56 -9.29 -12.51
N VAL A 14 -9.32 -8.02 -12.20
CA VAL A 14 -8.18 -7.64 -11.36
C VAL A 14 -8.31 -8.49 -10.10
N PRO A 15 -7.33 -9.36 -9.79
CA PRO A 15 -7.47 -10.26 -8.67
C PRO A 15 -7.77 -9.41 -7.44
N PRO A 16 -8.69 -9.84 -6.55
CA PRO A 16 -9.13 -8.99 -5.43
C PRO A 16 -7.97 -8.65 -4.47
N LEU A 17 -6.87 -9.39 -4.57
CA LEU A 17 -5.66 -9.30 -3.78
C LEU A 17 -4.43 -9.40 -4.70
N GLY A 18 -3.34 -8.73 -4.33
CA GLY A 18 -2.04 -8.88 -4.97
C GLY A 18 -0.88 -8.55 -4.04
N TRP A 19 0.32 -8.85 -4.51
CA TRP A 19 1.56 -8.65 -3.77
C TRP A 19 2.34 -7.47 -4.34
N VAL A 20 2.84 -6.61 -3.46
CA VAL A 20 3.68 -5.46 -3.81
C VAL A 20 4.88 -5.43 -2.88
N GLU A 21 6.08 -5.32 -3.45
CA GLU A 21 7.30 -5.10 -2.68
C GLU A 21 7.51 -3.61 -2.41
N VAL A 22 7.95 -3.27 -1.21
CA VAL A 22 8.28 -1.88 -0.83
C VAL A 22 9.66 -1.52 -1.35
N THR A 23 9.71 -0.49 -2.19
CA THR A 23 10.96 0.12 -2.64
C THR A 23 11.11 1.52 -2.05
N GLY A 24 12.31 1.81 -1.53
CA GLY A 24 12.65 3.12 -0.97
C GLY A 24 12.22 3.34 0.49
N PRO A 25 12.63 4.48 1.08
CA PRO A 25 12.48 4.74 2.52
C PRO A 25 11.19 5.49 2.90
N SER A 26 10.28 5.73 1.96
CA SER A 26 9.14 6.64 2.11
C SER A 26 8.18 6.35 3.26
N MET A 27 8.07 5.09 3.65
CA MET A 27 7.14 4.63 4.66
C MET A 27 7.83 4.21 5.95
N VAL A 28 9.13 4.45 6.11
CA VAL A 28 9.88 4.16 7.35
C VAL A 28 9.36 5.08 8.46
N PRO A 29 9.10 4.60 9.69
CA PRO A 29 9.41 3.26 10.24
C PRO A 29 8.30 2.22 10.06
N THR A 30 7.19 2.58 9.42
CA THR A 30 6.05 1.67 9.23
C THR A 30 6.35 0.54 8.25
N LEU A 31 6.98 0.85 7.12
CA LEU A 31 7.42 -0.13 6.11
C LEU A 31 8.87 0.14 5.77
N TYR A 32 9.63 -0.94 5.59
CA TYR A 32 11.02 -0.91 5.19
C TYR A 32 11.16 -1.45 3.78
N HIS A 33 12.26 -1.05 3.13
CA HIS A 33 12.63 -1.61 1.83
C HIS A 33 12.70 -3.15 1.90
N GLY A 34 12.14 -3.82 0.88
CA GLY A 34 12.06 -5.28 0.80
C GLY A 34 10.89 -5.90 1.59
N ASP A 35 10.09 -5.12 2.32
CA ASP A 35 8.85 -5.63 2.90
C ASP A 35 7.87 -5.99 1.77
N GLN A 36 7.23 -7.17 1.85
CA GLN A 36 6.17 -7.60 0.94
C GLN A 36 4.79 -7.25 1.52
N LEU A 37 3.96 -6.65 0.71
CA LEU A 37 2.63 -6.16 1.09
C LEU A 37 1.57 -6.97 0.39
N LEU A 38 0.60 -7.46 1.18
CA LEU A 38 -0.64 -7.98 0.63
C LEU A 38 -1.63 -6.82 0.48
N VAL A 39 -1.87 -6.44 -0.77
CA VAL A 39 -2.76 -5.35 -1.16
C VAL A 39 -4.10 -5.92 -1.54
N ARG A 40 -5.17 -5.31 -1.05
CA ARG A 40 -6.54 -5.56 -1.51
C ARG A 40 -6.95 -4.44 -2.44
N TYR A 41 -7.10 -4.75 -3.73
CA TYR A 41 -7.54 -3.81 -4.75
C TYR A 41 -9.04 -3.53 -4.68
N THR A 42 -9.78 -4.35 -3.93
CA THR A 42 -11.22 -4.19 -3.74
C THR A 42 -11.58 -3.58 -2.38
N GLY A 43 -12.46 -2.57 -2.42
CA GLY A 43 -13.14 -2.02 -1.24
C GLY A 43 -12.70 -0.61 -0.84
N ARG A 44 -13.40 -0.05 0.14
CA ARG A 44 -13.23 1.35 0.55
C ARG A 44 -11.94 1.56 1.35
N VAL A 45 -11.19 2.59 0.95
CA VAL A 45 -10.08 3.19 1.70
C VAL A 45 -10.64 4.00 2.87
N ARG A 46 -9.94 4.00 3.99
CA ARG A 46 -10.24 4.81 5.17
C ARG A 46 -9.01 5.63 5.56
N THR A 47 -9.25 6.73 6.27
CA THR A 47 -8.18 7.47 6.93
C THR A 47 -7.33 6.54 7.80
N GLY A 48 -6.01 6.66 7.67
CA GLY A 48 -5.02 5.84 8.33
C GLY A 48 -4.62 4.56 7.56
N ASP A 49 -5.37 4.17 6.52
CA ASP A 49 -4.99 3.04 5.68
C ASP A 49 -3.69 3.34 4.92
N ILE A 50 -2.82 2.34 4.76
CA ILE A 50 -1.72 2.42 3.80
C ILE A 50 -2.25 1.99 2.45
N VAL A 51 -2.04 2.81 1.44
CA VAL A 51 -2.57 2.63 0.09
C VAL A 51 -1.45 2.52 -0.93
N VAL A 52 -1.71 1.73 -1.96
CA VAL A 52 -0.91 1.71 -3.19
C VAL A 52 -1.64 2.56 -4.22
N LEU A 53 -0.93 3.52 -4.80
CA LEU A 53 -1.47 4.43 -5.81
C LEU A 53 -0.50 4.58 -6.98
N ARG A 54 -1.05 4.98 -8.14
CA ARG A 54 -0.27 5.49 -9.27
C ARG A 54 0.12 6.93 -9.00
N HIS A 55 1.38 7.26 -9.20
CA HIS A 55 1.86 8.62 -8.96
C HIS A 55 1.19 9.61 -9.94
N PRO A 56 0.55 10.71 -9.47
CA PRO A 56 -0.21 11.62 -10.32
C PRO A 56 0.59 12.23 -11.47
N LEU A 57 1.86 12.57 -11.21
CA LEU A 57 2.77 13.16 -12.20
C LEU A 57 3.61 12.11 -12.95
N GLN A 58 3.56 10.84 -12.56
CA GLN A 58 4.39 9.77 -13.11
C GLN A 58 3.57 8.46 -13.17
N GLN A 59 2.67 8.35 -14.15
CA GLN A 59 1.62 7.32 -14.16
C GLN A 59 2.12 5.86 -14.18
N ASN A 60 3.36 5.64 -14.61
CA ASN A 60 4.03 4.33 -14.62
C ASN A 60 4.68 3.97 -13.27
N LEU A 61 4.73 4.90 -12.32
CA LEU A 61 5.30 4.70 -11.00
C LEU A 61 4.20 4.38 -9.99
N LEU A 62 4.32 3.22 -9.33
CA LEU A 62 3.50 2.88 -8.17
C LEU A 62 4.19 3.33 -6.89
N VAL A 63 3.44 3.98 -6.01
CA VAL A 63 3.94 4.45 -4.72
C VAL A 63 3.03 3.99 -3.60
N VAL A 64 3.65 3.71 -2.45
CA VAL A 64 2.95 3.36 -1.21
C VAL A 64 2.95 4.57 -0.29
N LYS A 65 1.78 4.99 0.16
CA LYS A 65 1.58 6.15 1.05
C LYS A 65 0.52 5.87 2.10
N ARG A 66 0.46 6.69 3.15
CA ARG A 66 -0.63 6.66 4.13
C ARG A 66 -1.74 7.61 3.70
N ALA A 67 -2.98 7.13 3.65
CA ALA A 67 -4.16 7.95 3.45
C ALA A 67 -4.43 8.79 4.71
N ALA A 68 -4.02 10.05 4.72
CA ALA A 68 -4.10 10.91 5.90
C ALA A 68 -5.48 11.56 6.04
N GLU A 69 -6.09 11.98 4.94
CA GLU A 69 -7.37 12.71 4.98
C GLU A 69 -8.15 12.52 3.68
N ARG A 70 -9.48 12.47 3.77
CA ARG A 70 -10.37 12.54 2.62
C ARG A 70 -10.64 14.01 2.29
N ARG A 71 -10.38 14.43 1.05
CA ARG A 71 -10.62 15.80 0.57
C ARG A 71 -11.56 15.81 -0.64
N PRO A 72 -12.13 16.96 -1.02
CA PRO A 72 -12.83 17.08 -2.30
C PRO A 72 -11.93 16.61 -3.44
N GLY A 73 -12.43 15.72 -4.29
CA GLY A 73 -11.68 15.16 -5.42
C GLY A 73 -10.79 13.96 -5.12
N GLY A 74 -10.63 13.51 -3.86
CA GLY A 74 -9.91 12.28 -3.57
C GLY A 74 -9.27 12.21 -2.17
N TRP A 75 -8.04 11.72 -2.10
CA TRP A 75 -7.30 11.51 -0.85
C TRP A 75 -6.05 12.39 -0.76
N TRP A 76 -5.85 12.97 0.42
CA TRP A 76 -4.57 13.51 0.84
C TRP A 76 -3.72 12.38 1.41
N VAL A 77 -2.57 12.12 0.80
CA VAL A 77 -1.67 11.02 1.16
C VAL A 77 -0.32 11.55 1.63
N LEU A 78 0.19 10.96 2.70
CA LEU A 78 1.44 11.39 3.32
C LEU A 78 2.45 10.24 3.35
N ALA A 79 3.72 10.60 3.32
CA ALA A 79 4.80 9.71 3.70
C ALA A 79 4.87 9.58 5.23
N ASP A 80 5.27 8.42 5.73
CA ASP A 80 5.53 8.24 7.17
C ASP A 80 6.96 8.64 7.56
N ASN A 81 7.85 8.79 6.56
CA ASN A 81 9.26 9.09 6.78
C ASN A 81 9.47 10.54 7.26
N PRO A 82 9.99 10.74 8.49
CA PRO A 82 10.19 12.08 9.04
C PRO A 82 11.33 12.86 8.37
N LEU A 83 12.17 12.21 7.56
CA LEU A 83 13.32 12.85 6.90
C LEU A 83 12.94 13.69 5.67
N GLY A 84 11.65 13.77 5.31
CA GLY A 84 11.12 14.73 4.33
C GLY A 84 11.56 14.53 2.87
N ALA A 85 12.42 13.57 2.56
CA ALA A 85 12.98 13.36 1.22
C ALA A 85 12.07 12.49 0.32
N THR A 86 10.75 12.56 0.46
CA THR A 86 9.83 11.65 -0.20
C THR A 86 8.62 12.39 -0.74
N ALA A 87 8.36 12.24 -2.04
CA ALA A 87 7.22 12.85 -2.70
C ALA A 87 5.89 12.41 -2.07
N ASP A 88 5.04 13.36 -1.66
CA ASP A 88 3.70 13.11 -1.14
C ASP A 88 2.69 14.20 -1.55
N SER A 89 1.49 14.23 -0.96
CA SER A 89 0.48 15.21 -1.34
C SER A 89 0.88 16.67 -1.11
N ASN A 90 1.94 16.96 -0.34
CA ASN A 90 2.48 18.32 -0.26
C ASN A 90 3.10 18.77 -1.61
N ASP A 91 3.60 17.82 -2.42
CA ASP A 91 4.26 18.10 -3.69
C ASP A 91 3.29 18.04 -4.88
N PHE A 92 2.39 17.04 -4.90
CA PHE A 92 1.50 16.80 -6.05
C PHE A 92 0.01 17.02 -5.75
N GLY A 93 -0.36 17.39 -4.52
CA GLY A 93 -1.73 17.68 -4.14
C GLY A 93 -2.60 16.45 -3.87
N VAL A 94 -3.92 16.63 -4.02
CA VAL A 94 -4.92 15.58 -3.77
C VAL A 94 -4.83 14.49 -4.84
N VAL A 95 -4.82 13.22 -4.41
CA VAL A 95 -4.81 12.05 -5.28
C VAL A 95 -6.24 11.60 -5.57
N PRO A 96 -6.69 11.63 -6.83
CA PRO A 96 -7.99 11.09 -7.24
C PRO A 96 -8.20 9.61 -6.87
N ASP A 97 -9.44 9.21 -6.60
CA ASP A 97 -9.78 7.83 -6.19
C ASP A 97 -9.38 6.78 -7.26
N ASP A 98 -9.41 7.13 -8.55
CA ASP A 98 -9.02 6.28 -9.67
C ASP A 98 -7.52 5.97 -9.73
N LEU A 99 -6.69 6.84 -9.14
CA LEU A 99 -5.26 6.58 -9.00
C LEU A 99 -4.95 5.66 -7.82
N ILE A 100 -5.90 5.45 -6.90
CA ILE A 100 -5.72 4.54 -5.78
C ILE A 100 -6.08 3.13 -6.20
N LEU A 101 -5.07 2.28 -6.28
CA LEU A 101 -5.24 0.90 -6.71
C LEU A 101 -5.84 0.05 -5.61
N GLY A 102 -5.43 0.26 -4.36
CA GLY A 102 -5.88 -0.57 -3.26
C GLY A 102 -5.23 -0.24 -1.94
N LYS A 103 -5.61 -1.00 -0.92
CA LYS A 103 -5.07 -0.83 0.44
C LYS A 103 -4.31 -2.05 0.92
N VAL A 104 -3.25 -1.79 1.66
CA VAL A 104 -2.42 -2.80 2.30
C VAL A 104 -3.20 -3.40 3.48
N ARG A 105 -3.28 -4.72 3.54
CA ARG A 105 -3.93 -5.46 4.64
C ARG A 105 -2.90 -6.09 5.57
N PHE A 106 -1.82 -6.60 4.99
CA PHE A 106 -0.74 -7.25 5.73
C PHE A 106 0.60 -6.84 5.14
N ARG A 107 1.58 -6.71 6.04
CA ARG A 107 2.99 -6.58 5.70
C ARG A 107 3.70 -7.86 6.13
N PHE A 108 4.60 -8.35 5.30
CA PHE A 108 5.46 -9.50 5.55
C PHE A 108 6.89 -9.08 5.27
N ARG A 109 7.79 -9.23 6.25
CA ARG A 109 9.21 -8.92 6.06
C ARG A 109 9.95 -10.21 5.76
N PRO A 110 10.46 -10.49 4.56
CA PRO A 110 11.09 -11.78 4.25
C PRO A 110 12.16 -12.15 5.29
N PRO A 111 12.26 -13.42 5.70
CA PRO A 111 13.26 -13.83 6.69
C PRO A 111 14.65 -13.69 6.09
N GLU A 112 15.62 -13.28 6.90
CA GLU A 112 17.03 -13.26 6.48
C GLU A 112 17.45 -14.66 6.02
N ALA A 113 18.13 -14.73 4.88
CA ALA A 113 18.62 -15.97 4.29
C ALA A 113 19.58 -16.68 5.26
N GLY A 114 19.06 -17.62 6.05
CA GLY A 114 19.83 -18.34 7.07
C GLY A 114 19.03 -18.99 8.20
N GLN A 115 17.77 -18.59 8.41
CA GLN A 115 16.95 -19.14 9.50
C GLN A 115 16.27 -20.46 9.10
N ARG A 116 16.94 -21.59 9.36
CA ARG A 116 16.45 -22.96 9.09
C ARG A 116 15.60 -23.57 10.22
N SER A 117 15.28 -22.83 11.28
CA SER A 117 14.54 -23.38 12.43
C SER A 117 13.04 -23.04 12.36
N PRO A 118 12.13 -24.03 12.52
CA PRO A 118 10.68 -23.80 12.44
C PRO A 118 10.15 -22.89 13.56
N LEU A 119 10.82 -22.85 14.72
CA LEU A 119 10.50 -21.93 15.81
C LEU A 119 10.96 -20.50 15.53
N ALA A 120 12.09 -20.31 14.85
CA ALA A 120 12.52 -19.00 14.36
C ALA A 120 11.54 -18.50 13.28
N LEU A 121 11.07 -19.39 12.40
CA LEU A 121 10.04 -19.08 11.42
C LEU A 121 8.72 -18.68 12.09
N ALA A 122 8.28 -19.38 13.14
CA ALA A 122 7.05 -19.03 13.87
C ALA A 122 7.16 -17.69 14.62
N ARG A 123 8.29 -17.43 15.30
CA ARG A 123 8.58 -16.13 15.93
C ARG A 123 8.72 -15.01 14.90
N TRP A 124 9.26 -15.32 13.72
CA TRP A 124 9.32 -14.43 12.58
C TRP A 124 7.92 -14.12 12.06
N VAL A 125 7.06 -15.12 11.77
CA VAL A 125 5.67 -14.90 11.35
C VAL A 125 4.94 -13.99 12.33
N LEU A 126 5.06 -14.24 13.64
CA LEU A 126 4.41 -13.45 14.68
C LEU A 126 4.93 -12.01 14.80
N SER A 127 6.14 -11.71 14.36
CA SER A 127 6.74 -10.36 14.42
C SER A 127 6.73 -9.61 13.07
N ALA A 128 6.81 -10.34 11.97
CA ALA A 128 6.91 -9.84 10.61
C ALA A 128 5.54 -9.68 9.94
N ALA A 129 4.61 -10.62 10.15
CA ALA A 129 3.25 -10.59 9.61
C ALA A 129 2.34 -9.73 10.49
N ARG A 130 2.49 -8.40 10.40
CA ARG A 130 1.64 -7.48 11.15
C ARG A 130 0.43 -7.06 10.31
N PRO A 131 -0.80 -7.20 10.84
CA PRO A 131 -1.95 -6.56 10.22
C PRO A 131 -1.76 -5.05 10.28
N VAL A 132 -1.83 -4.40 9.13
CA VAL A 132 -1.82 -2.94 9.05
C VAL A 132 -3.26 -2.50 9.26
N PHE A 133 -3.61 -2.19 10.51
CA PHE A 133 -4.90 -1.59 10.82
C PHE A 133 -4.84 -0.09 10.60
N PRO A 134 -5.96 0.54 10.16
CA PRO A 134 -6.05 1.99 10.14
C PRO A 134 -5.81 2.50 11.55
N ASP A 135 -4.81 3.37 11.69
CA ASP A 135 -4.52 4.00 12.95
C ASP A 135 -5.70 4.92 13.32
N ARG A 136 -6.63 4.40 14.13
CA ARG A 136 -7.80 5.16 14.61
C ARG A 136 -7.38 6.41 15.40
N SER A 137 -6.11 6.50 15.82
CA SER A 137 -5.63 7.53 16.73
C SER A 137 -5.42 8.91 16.07
N ALA A 138 -5.30 8.99 14.74
CA ALA A 138 -5.17 10.27 14.03
C ALA A 138 -6.47 11.11 14.02
N SER A 139 -7.61 10.52 14.41
CA SER A 139 -8.92 11.19 14.43
C SER A 139 -9.17 12.10 15.64
N ARG A 140 -8.30 12.10 16.67
CA ARG A 140 -8.50 12.90 17.89
C ARG A 140 -7.73 14.22 17.96
N ARG A 141 -6.74 14.46 17.09
CA ARG A 141 -5.89 15.65 17.21
C ARG A 141 -6.29 16.84 16.34
N LEU A 142 -7.31 16.71 15.49
CA LEU A 142 -7.82 17.82 14.66
C LEU A 142 -9.15 18.41 15.17
N ARG A 143 -9.49 18.17 16.45
CA ARG A 143 -10.68 18.74 17.10
C ARG A 143 -10.35 19.59 18.34
N ALA A 144 -9.20 20.24 18.32
CA ALA A 144 -8.89 21.42 19.13
C ALA A 144 -8.37 22.47 18.13
N ARG A 145 -9.29 23.31 17.64
CA ARG A 145 -9.42 24.73 18.00
C ARG A 145 -8.24 25.56 17.51
#